data_AF-A0A1E5UD17-F1
#
_entry.id   AF-A0A1E5UD17-F1
#
_cell.length_a   1.000
_cell.length_b   1.000
_cell.length_c   1.000
_cell.angle_alpha   90.00
_cell.angle_beta   90.00
_cell.angle_gamma   90.00
#
_symmetry.space_group_name_H-M   'P 1'
#
loop_
_entity.id
_entity.type
_entity.pdbx_description
1 polymer ?
#
loop_
_entity_poly.entity_id
_entity_poly.type
_entity_poly.pdbx_seq_one_letter_code
_entity_poly.pdbx_strand_id
1 'polypeptide(L)'
;MEYQSAIAFFYIDIRYQIKNNTLIITEDLFSEKDYYHYLETGAINSIAQMNDAYLYDQNKSHTENLSHAIEKIVNNRRLIYGIPLVSKFGKNLTENEWELIVKKFSVKTTTTFNSSFLDFLREKGLHPKPFDEEKGQWVANCPSGAKHPIMISAYFDEFGCGWCKKKGGKQELKDWIQEINLEK
;
A
#
# COMPACT_ATOMS: atom_id res chain seq x y z
N MET A 1 -7.69 -25.26 -3.51
CA MET A 1 -7.46 -23.86 -3.12
C MET A 1 -7.11 -23.13 -4.39
N GLU A 2 -8.11 -22.48 -5.00
CA GLU A 2 -7.90 -21.70 -6.21
C GLU A 2 -7.01 -20.49 -5.88
N TYR A 3 -5.94 -20.36 -6.65
CA TYR A 3 -4.96 -19.30 -6.55
C TYR A 3 -5.63 -18.00 -7.01
N GLN A 4 -6.16 -17.21 -6.09
CA GLN A 4 -6.59 -15.85 -6.38
C GLN A 4 -5.35 -14.98 -6.61
N SER A 5 -5.46 -14.10 -7.61
CA SER A 5 -4.38 -13.42 -8.33
C SER A 5 -3.31 -12.77 -7.43
N ALA A 6 -2.07 -12.78 -7.93
CA ALA A 6 -0.85 -12.29 -7.28
C ALA A 6 -0.77 -10.76 -7.10
N ILE A 7 -1.90 -10.10 -6.87
CA ILE A 7 -1.98 -8.68 -6.53
C ILE A 7 -2.73 -8.59 -5.21
N ALA A 8 -2.01 -8.24 -4.13
CA ALA A 8 -2.62 -8.00 -2.84
C ALA A 8 -3.39 -6.67 -2.92
N PHE A 9 -4.66 -6.76 -3.31
CA PHE A 9 -5.58 -5.66 -3.26
C PHE A 9 -6.10 -5.46 -1.85
N PHE A 10 -6.35 -4.22 -1.47
CA PHE A 10 -7.08 -3.90 -0.25
C PHE A 10 -8.07 -2.78 -0.51
N TYR A 11 -9.15 -2.79 0.24
CA TYR A 11 -10.16 -1.73 0.19
C TYR A 11 -9.91 -0.75 1.32
N ILE A 12 -10.16 0.55 1.08
CA ILE A 12 -9.94 1.61 2.07
C ILE A 12 -11.17 2.51 2.14
N ASP A 13 -11.75 2.59 3.33
CA ASP A 13 -12.70 3.63 3.72
C ASP A 13 -11.92 4.81 4.32
N ILE A 14 -12.26 6.05 3.93
CA ILE A 14 -11.62 7.27 4.40
C ILE A 14 -12.69 8.25 4.89
N ARG A 15 -12.53 8.68 6.14
CA ARG A 15 -13.35 9.69 6.80
C ARG A 15 -12.43 10.81 7.29
N TYR A 16 -12.91 12.05 7.33
CA TYR A 16 -12.10 13.14 7.84
C TYR A 16 -12.90 14.10 8.74
N GLN A 17 -12.18 14.87 9.54
CA GLN A 17 -12.68 16.00 10.32
C GLN A 17 -11.59 17.09 10.37
N ILE A 18 -12.01 18.35 10.48
CA ILE A 18 -11.09 19.48 10.69
C ILE A 18 -11.29 20.02 12.10
N LYS A 19 -10.23 20.08 12.89
CA LYS A 19 -10.22 20.64 14.25
C LYS A 19 -8.95 21.45 14.45
N ASN A 20 -9.06 22.68 14.95
CA ASN A 20 -7.90 23.53 15.30
C ASN A 20 -6.81 23.55 14.21
N ASN A 21 -7.19 23.86 12.98
CA ASN A 21 -6.28 23.89 11.83
C ASN A 21 -5.57 22.55 11.53
N THR A 22 -6.16 21.43 11.96
CA THR A 22 -5.66 20.09 11.71
C THR A 22 -6.72 19.29 10.98
N LEU A 23 -6.33 18.73 9.84
CA LEU A 23 -7.10 17.71 9.13
C LEU A 23 -6.77 16.35 9.75
N ILE A 24 -7.76 15.73 10.37
CA ILE A 24 -7.65 14.38 10.92
C ILE A 24 -8.36 13.45 9.95
N ILE A 25 -7.64 12.45 9.44
CA ILE A 25 -8.16 11.41 8.58
C ILE A 25 -8.21 10.11 9.36
N THR A 26 -9.37 9.49 9.39
CA THR A 26 -9.60 8.13 9.89
C THR A 26 -9.80 7.21 8.71
N GLU A 27 -9.13 6.08 8.72
CA GLU A 27 -9.22 5.09 7.67
C GLU A 27 -9.51 3.71 8.24
N ASP A 28 -10.28 2.94 7.49
CA ASP A 28 -10.51 1.53 7.73
C ASP A 28 -10.10 0.75 6.48
N LEU A 29 -9.18 -0.20 6.68
CA LEU A 29 -8.72 -1.08 5.62
C LEU A 29 -9.53 -2.36 5.66
N PHE A 30 -9.86 -2.94 4.51
CA PHE A 30 -10.61 -4.18 4.42
C PHE A 30 -9.95 -5.15 3.45
N SER A 31 -10.08 -6.46 3.74
CA SER A 31 -9.95 -7.48 2.71
C SER A 31 -11.15 -7.39 1.76
N GLU A 32 -11.07 -8.02 0.59
CA GLU A 32 -12.21 -8.06 -0.33
C GLU A 32 -13.48 -8.63 0.30
N LYS A 33 -13.35 -9.76 0.99
CA LYS A 33 -14.46 -10.40 1.69
C LYS A 33 -15.08 -9.48 2.74
N ASP A 34 -14.24 -8.84 3.55
CA ASP A 34 -14.71 -7.98 4.63
C ASP A 34 -15.34 -6.69 4.09
N TYR A 35 -14.84 -6.20 2.96
CA TYR A 35 -15.38 -5.03 2.28
C TYR A 35 -16.81 -5.29 1.77
N TYR A 36 -17.05 -6.40 1.07
CA TYR A 36 -18.40 -6.73 0.61
C TYR A 36 -19.36 -7.01 1.76
N HIS A 37 -18.88 -7.66 2.84
CA HIS A 37 -19.67 -7.84 4.05
C HIS A 37 -20.06 -6.49 4.70
N TYR A 38 -19.13 -5.53 4.73
CA TYR A 38 -19.40 -4.17 5.20
C TYR A 38 -20.47 -3.48 4.36
N LEU A 39 -20.41 -3.60 3.02
CA LEU A 39 -21.44 -3.02 2.14
C LEU A 39 -22.84 -3.61 2.38
N GLU A 40 -22.92 -4.90 2.66
CA GLU A 40 -24.19 -5.60 2.88
C GLU A 40 -24.81 -5.29 4.25
N THR A 41 -23.98 -5.18 5.29
CA THR A 41 -24.45 -5.19 6.68
C THR A 41 -24.22 -3.87 7.42
N GLY A 42 -23.34 -3.02 6.91
CA GLY A 42 -22.82 -1.84 7.62
C GLY A 42 -21.87 -2.18 8.78
N ALA A 43 -21.58 -3.46 9.03
CA ALA A 43 -20.66 -3.87 10.09
C ALA A 43 -19.20 -3.66 9.68
N ILE A 44 -18.45 -2.90 10.48
CA ILE A 44 -17.04 -2.62 10.22
C ILE A 44 -16.21 -3.78 10.79
N ASN A 45 -15.68 -4.61 9.89
CA ASN A 45 -14.68 -5.64 10.20
C ASN A 45 -13.37 -5.30 9.47
N SER A 46 -12.73 -4.20 9.85
CA SER A 46 -11.51 -3.75 9.19
C SER A 46 -10.29 -4.60 9.57
N ILE A 47 -9.40 -4.84 8.61
CA ILE A 47 -8.09 -5.49 8.86
C ILE A 47 -7.16 -4.57 9.65
N ALA A 48 -7.37 -3.25 9.56
CA ALA A 48 -6.72 -2.24 10.36
C ALA A 48 -7.54 -0.94 10.36
N GLN A 49 -7.47 -0.20 11.45
CA GLN A 49 -7.96 1.18 11.55
C GLN A 49 -6.80 2.09 11.94
N MET A 50 -6.68 3.22 11.26
CA MET A 50 -5.57 4.17 11.48
C MET A 50 -6.12 5.59 11.52
N ASN A 51 -5.39 6.48 12.19
CA ASN A 51 -5.69 7.90 12.26
C ASN A 51 -4.43 8.69 11.93
N ASP A 52 -4.49 9.50 10.87
CA ASP A 52 -3.42 10.39 10.46
C ASP A 52 -3.85 11.84 10.62
N ALA A 53 -2.90 12.70 11.03
CA ALA A 53 -3.13 14.12 11.24
C ALA A 53 -2.20 14.94 10.34
N TYR A 54 -2.79 15.90 9.64
CA TYR A 54 -2.08 16.82 8.75
C TYR A 54 -2.44 18.26 9.12
N LEU A 55 -1.45 19.16 9.04
CA LEU A 55 -1.73 20.59 9.16
C LEU A 55 -2.61 21.04 8.00
N TYR A 56 -3.68 21.76 8.32
CA TYR A 56 -4.56 22.37 7.34
C TYR A 56 -3.93 23.68 6.87
N ASP A 57 -3.57 23.74 5.60
CA ASP A 57 -2.97 24.92 4.98
C ASP A 57 -4.08 25.89 4.56
N GLN A 58 -4.16 27.02 5.25
CA GLN A 58 -5.14 28.07 4.99
C GLN A 58 -4.93 28.78 3.63
N ASN A 59 -3.76 28.59 3.00
CA ASN A 59 -3.47 29.13 1.67
C ASN A 59 -3.91 28.20 0.53
N LYS A 60 -4.37 26.99 0.87
CA LYS A 60 -4.85 26.00 -0.10
C LYS A 60 -6.35 25.85 0.00
N SER A 61 -6.98 25.48 -1.10
CA SER A 61 -8.38 25.06 -1.08
C SER A 61 -8.57 23.82 -0.22
N HIS A 62 -9.82 23.58 0.18
CA HIS A 62 -10.19 22.38 0.94
C HIS A 62 -9.83 21.10 0.20
N THR A 63 -10.15 21.04 -1.10
CA THR A 63 -9.87 19.89 -1.97
C THR A 63 -8.37 19.64 -2.13
N GLU A 64 -7.54 20.69 -2.18
CA GLU A 64 -6.08 20.54 -2.22
C GLU A 64 -5.51 19.97 -0.92
N ASN A 65 -6.00 20.45 0.24
CA ASN A 65 -5.62 19.90 1.54
C ASN A 65 -5.98 18.41 1.65
N LEU A 66 -7.21 18.05 1.29
CA LEU A 66 -7.68 16.67 1.30
C LEU A 66 -6.90 15.77 0.33
N SER A 67 -6.74 16.21 -0.91
CA SER A 67 -6.06 15.42 -1.95
C SER A 67 -4.61 15.11 -1.57
N HIS A 68 -3.89 16.09 -1.01
CA HIS A 68 -2.51 15.91 -0.55
C HIS A 68 -2.40 14.94 0.62
N ALA A 69 -3.31 15.04 1.59
CA ALA A 69 -3.32 14.16 2.74
C ALA A 69 -3.67 12.71 2.35
N ILE A 70 -4.68 12.53 1.51
CA ILE A 70 -5.11 11.21 1.02
C ILE A 70 -4.03 10.58 0.13
N GLU A 71 -3.33 11.36 -0.70
CA GLU A 71 -2.18 10.88 -1.46
C GLU A 71 -1.09 10.27 -0.59
N LYS A 72 -0.73 10.96 0.50
CA LYS A 72 0.27 10.46 1.45
C LYS A 72 -0.19 9.18 2.12
N ILE A 73 -1.45 9.12 2.55
CA ILE A 73 -2.05 7.93 3.15
C ILE A 73 -1.99 6.76 2.17
N VAL A 74 -2.56 6.93 0.99
CA VAL A 74 -2.66 5.89 -0.04
C VAL A 74 -1.27 5.35 -0.39
N ASN A 75 -0.28 6.23 -0.60
CA ASN A 75 1.10 5.81 -0.89
C ASN A 75 1.74 5.07 0.28
N ASN A 76 1.56 5.53 1.51
CA ASN A 76 2.08 4.86 2.70
C ASN A 76 1.43 3.47 2.87
N ARG A 77 0.12 3.36 2.64
CA ARG A 77 -0.58 2.06 2.73
C ARG A 77 -0.18 1.15 1.60
N ARG A 78 0.12 1.71 0.43
CA ARG A 78 0.60 0.94 -0.71
C ARG A 78 1.91 0.21 -0.41
N LEU A 79 2.80 0.82 0.38
CA LEU A 79 4.06 0.21 0.83
C LEU A 79 3.87 -1.01 1.76
N ILE A 80 2.73 -1.09 2.46
CA ILE A 80 2.49 -2.11 3.49
C ILE A 80 1.51 -3.17 2.98
N TYR A 81 0.39 -2.73 2.43
CA TYR A 81 -0.76 -3.59 2.15
C TYR A 81 -0.81 -4.06 0.71
N GLY A 82 -0.24 -3.32 -0.25
CA GLY A 82 -0.29 -3.64 -1.69
C GLY A 82 -1.03 -2.57 -2.46
N ILE A 83 -1.87 -2.89 -3.45
CA ILE A 83 -2.53 -1.85 -4.25
C ILE A 83 -3.92 -1.53 -3.68
N PRO A 84 -4.20 -0.25 -3.35
CA PRO A 84 -5.53 0.13 -2.90
C PRO A 84 -6.54 0.03 -4.04
N LEU A 85 -7.57 -0.77 -3.84
CA LEU A 85 -8.83 -0.67 -4.57
C LEU A 85 -9.71 0.27 -3.79
N VAL A 86 -9.77 1.53 -4.23
CA VAL A 86 -10.58 2.54 -3.56
C VAL A 86 -12.03 2.37 -4.06
N SER A 87 -12.81 1.55 -3.38
CA SER A 87 -14.24 1.44 -3.62
C SER A 87 -15.00 2.18 -2.51
N LYS A 88 -15.70 3.21 -2.95
CA LYS A 88 -16.61 4.12 -2.25
C LYS A 88 -16.83 4.07 -0.72
N PHE A 89 -16.75 5.30 -0.20
CA PHE A 89 -17.42 5.95 0.94
C PHE A 89 -16.94 5.75 2.37
N GLY A 90 -16.44 6.88 2.89
CA GLY A 90 -16.68 7.36 4.25
C GLY A 90 -17.64 8.55 4.22
N LYS A 91 -18.45 8.72 5.27
CA LYS A 91 -19.61 9.63 5.34
C LYS A 91 -19.36 11.12 5.05
N ASN A 92 -18.10 11.56 4.93
CA ASN A 92 -17.74 12.99 4.95
C ASN A 92 -17.09 13.51 3.65
N LEU A 93 -16.83 12.67 2.64
CA LEU A 93 -16.32 13.13 1.33
C LEU A 93 -17.48 13.37 0.36
N THR A 94 -17.42 14.47 -0.40
CA THR A 94 -18.35 14.70 -1.52
C THR A 94 -17.98 13.82 -2.72
N GLU A 95 -18.94 13.55 -3.60
CA GLU A 95 -18.71 12.75 -4.82
C GLU A 95 -17.63 13.37 -5.72
N ASN A 96 -17.59 14.71 -5.84
CA ASN A 96 -16.58 15.41 -6.66
C ASN A 96 -15.16 15.29 -6.08
N GLU A 97 -15.00 15.43 -4.77
CA GLU A 97 -13.70 15.25 -4.10
C GLU A 97 -13.21 13.82 -4.30
N TRP A 98 -14.13 12.86 -4.18
CA TRP A 98 -13.86 11.45 -4.39
C TRP A 98 -13.44 11.14 -5.83
N GLU A 99 -14.18 11.60 -6.83
CA GLU A 99 -13.85 11.36 -8.24
C GLU A 99 -12.43 11.85 -8.59
N LEU A 100 -12.03 13.01 -8.05
CA LEU A 100 -10.67 13.54 -8.22
C LEU A 100 -9.60 12.64 -7.59
N ILE A 101 -9.89 12.07 -6.41
CA ILE A 101 -9.00 11.19 -5.66
C ILE A 101 -8.92 9.81 -6.32
N VAL A 102 -10.05 9.17 -6.60
CA VAL A 102 -10.13 7.87 -7.29
C VAL A 102 -9.47 7.94 -8.63
N LYS A 103 -9.77 8.93 -9.46
CA LYS A 103 -9.15 9.02 -10.77
C LYS A 103 -7.62 9.09 -10.69
N LYS A 104 -7.07 9.64 -9.60
CA LYS A 104 -5.63 9.71 -9.35
C LYS A 104 -5.03 8.38 -8.84
N PHE A 105 -5.76 7.59 -8.06
CA PHE A 105 -5.23 6.37 -7.41
C PHE A 105 -5.72 5.05 -7.99
N SER A 106 -6.81 5.06 -8.76
CA SER A 106 -7.44 3.89 -9.39
C SER A 106 -6.76 3.46 -10.70
N VAL A 107 -5.58 4.00 -11.02
CA VAL A 107 -4.93 3.70 -12.30
C VAL A 107 -4.17 2.37 -12.25
N LYS A 108 -4.80 1.41 -12.93
CA LYS A 108 -4.31 0.29 -13.77
C LYS A 108 -3.28 -0.67 -13.17
N THR A 109 -3.81 -1.62 -12.41
CA THR A 109 -3.20 -2.95 -12.24
C THR A 109 -3.79 -3.91 -13.25
N THR A 110 -3.33 -3.82 -14.49
CA THR A 110 -3.58 -4.88 -15.47
C THR A 110 -2.28 -5.17 -16.18
N THR A 111 -1.36 -5.85 -15.49
CA THR A 111 -0.28 -6.52 -16.21
C THR A 111 0.11 -7.83 -15.53
N THR A 112 0.41 -8.81 -16.37
CA THR A 112 0.88 -10.16 -16.05
C THR A 112 2.38 -10.18 -15.78
N PHE A 113 2.94 -9.11 -15.19
CA PHE A 113 4.39 -8.99 -15.02
C PHE A 113 4.91 -10.10 -14.11
N ASN A 114 5.75 -10.97 -14.68
CA ASN A 114 6.42 -12.02 -13.95
C ASN A 114 7.92 -11.97 -14.23
N SER A 115 8.74 -12.04 -13.18
CA SER A 115 10.19 -12.16 -13.30
C SER A 115 10.71 -13.26 -12.38
N SER A 116 11.84 -13.85 -12.77
CA SER A 116 12.51 -14.88 -11.97
C SER A 116 12.98 -14.37 -10.60
N PHE A 117 13.04 -13.05 -10.42
CA PHE A 117 13.32 -12.42 -9.14
C PHE A 117 12.08 -12.35 -8.26
N LEU A 118 10.91 -11.98 -8.81
CA LEU A 118 9.65 -12.03 -8.07
C LEU A 118 9.30 -13.45 -7.62
N ASP A 119 9.53 -14.46 -8.47
CA ASP A 119 9.36 -15.87 -8.09
C ASP A 119 10.27 -16.27 -6.93
N PHE A 120 11.54 -15.86 -6.97
CA PHE A 120 12.47 -16.08 -5.86
C PHE A 120 12.00 -15.42 -4.56
N LEU A 121 11.47 -14.19 -4.61
CA LEU A 121 10.91 -13.51 -3.43
C LEU A 121 9.72 -14.29 -2.86
N ARG A 122 8.86 -14.86 -3.71
CA ARG A 122 7.73 -15.71 -3.29
C ARG A 122 8.23 -17.00 -2.64
N GLU A 123 9.19 -17.68 -3.25
CA GLU A 123 9.81 -18.91 -2.71
C GLU A 123 10.47 -18.68 -1.35
N LYS A 124 11.03 -17.49 -1.11
CA LYS A 124 11.61 -17.10 0.18
C LYS A 124 10.60 -16.56 1.19
N GLY A 125 9.30 -16.58 0.89
CA GLY A 125 8.26 -16.09 1.78
C GLY A 125 8.35 -14.58 2.03
N LEU A 126 8.93 -13.81 1.10
CA LEU A 126 9.04 -12.36 1.22
C LEU A 126 7.80 -11.63 0.65
N HIS A 127 6.84 -12.37 0.09
CA HIS A 127 5.52 -11.88 -0.32
C HIS A 127 5.56 -10.57 -1.13
N PRO A 128 6.17 -10.57 -2.35
CA PRO A 128 6.23 -9.38 -3.17
C PRO A 128 4.82 -8.91 -3.58
N LYS A 129 4.60 -7.60 -3.54
CA LYS A 129 3.37 -6.91 -3.92
C LYS A 129 3.70 -5.77 -4.88
N PRO A 130 2.87 -5.52 -5.90
CA PRO A 130 3.12 -4.43 -6.82
C PRO A 130 2.93 -3.08 -6.11
N PHE A 131 3.75 -2.09 -6.48
CA PHE A 131 3.70 -0.72 -5.95
C PHE A 131 3.45 0.29 -7.08
N ASP A 132 4.19 0.21 -8.18
CA ASP A 132 3.98 0.98 -9.40
C ASP A 132 4.35 0.07 -10.58
N GLU A 133 3.37 -0.70 -11.05
CA GLU A 133 3.58 -1.74 -12.06
C GLU A 133 4.09 -1.16 -13.39
N GLU A 134 3.64 0.04 -13.78
CA GLU A 134 4.10 0.72 -15.00
C GLU A 134 5.60 1.04 -14.96
N LYS A 135 6.16 1.21 -13.76
CA LYS A 135 7.60 1.44 -13.53
C LYS A 135 8.33 0.18 -13.06
N GLY A 136 7.68 -0.98 -13.09
CA GLY A 136 8.22 -2.24 -12.59
C GLY A 136 8.58 -2.19 -11.10
N GLN A 137 7.93 -1.34 -10.31
CA GLN A 137 8.22 -1.18 -8.88
C GLN A 137 7.31 -2.08 -8.04
N TRP A 138 7.93 -2.81 -7.13
CA TRP A 138 7.30 -3.71 -6.20
C TRP A 138 7.82 -3.44 -4.79
N VAL A 139 7.11 -3.94 -3.79
CA VAL A 139 7.55 -4.01 -2.39
C VAL A 139 7.49 -5.45 -1.91
N ALA A 140 8.37 -5.82 -0.99
CA ALA A 140 8.34 -7.12 -0.34
C ALA A 140 8.66 -6.96 1.15
N ASN A 141 8.33 -7.97 1.96
CA ASN A 141 8.71 -8.03 3.35
C ASN A 141 10.24 -8.02 3.49
N CYS A 142 10.75 -7.34 4.51
CA CYS A 142 12.18 -7.35 4.77
C CYS A 142 12.64 -8.71 5.32
N PRO A 143 13.74 -9.29 4.79
CA PRO A 143 14.34 -10.51 5.31
C PRO A 143 14.68 -10.48 6.80
N SER A 144 14.96 -9.29 7.37
CA SER A 144 15.26 -9.14 8.79
C SER A 144 14.05 -9.44 9.70
N GLY A 145 12.83 -9.47 9.15
CA GLY A 145 11.59 -9.60 9.90
C GLY A 145 11.12 -8.29 10.56
N ALA A 146 11.85 -7.19 10.38
CA ALA A 146 11.42 -5.88 10.87
C ALA A 146 10.21 -5.33 10.09
N LYS A 147 9.46 -4.41 10.70
CA LYS A 147 8.23 -3.81 10.17
C LYS A 147 8.51 -2.69 9.14
N HIS A 148 9.37 -2.95 8.17
CA HIS A 148 9.59 -2.08 7.01
C HIS A 148 9.73 -2.93 5.74
N PRO A 149 9.33 -2.44 4.57
CA PRO A 149 9.48 -3.18 3.33
C PRO A 149 10.91 -3.08 2.76
N ILE A 150 11.17 -3.91 1.76
CA ILE A 150 12.20 -3.65 0.75
C ILE A 150 11.51 -3.17 -0.52
N MET A 151 12.11 -2.21 -1.21
CA MET A 151 11.72 -1.79 -2.55
C MET A 151 12.36 -2.73 -3.57
N ILE A 152 11.62 -3.08 -4.60
CA ILE A 152 12.03 -3.99 -5.66
C ILE A 152 11.86 -3.28 -6.99
N SER A 153 12.88 -3.28 -7.83
CA SER A 153 12.72 -3.01 -9.25
C SER A 153 12.74 -4.33 -10.01
N ALA A 154 11.57 -4.74 -10.48
CA ALA A 154 11.39 -6.00 -11.17
C ALA A 154 11.89 -5.95 -12.63
N TYR A 155 12.11 -4.75 -13.19
CA TYR A 155 12.77 -4.58 -14.50
C TYR A 155 14.28 -4.80 -14.44
N PHE A 156 14.90 -4.42 -13.32
CA PHE A 156 16.34 -4.55 -13.13
C PHE A 156 16.71 -5.75 -12.26
N ASP A 157 15.72 -6.48 -11.75
CA ASP A 157 15.90 -7.56 -10.76
C ASP A 157 16.72 -7.12 -9.53
N GLU A 158 16.45 -5.90 -9.05
CA GLU A 158 17.16 -5.26 -7.94
C GLU A 158 16.26 -5.03 -6.73
N PHE A 159 16.85 -5.02 -5.54
CA PHE A 159 16.21 -4.62 -4.29
C PHE A 159 16.96 -3.49 -3.58
N GLY A 160 16.24 -2.76 -2.74
CA GLY A 160 16.79 -1.80 -1.81
C GLY A 160 16.02 -1.77 -0.50
N CYS A 161 16.74 -1.75 0.62
CA CYS A 161 16.20 -1.54 1.96
C CYS A 161 16.84 -0.31 2.58
N GLY A 162 16.09 0.79 2.68
CA GLY A 162 16.58 2.04 3.28
C GLY A 162 16.95 1.90 4.76
N TRP A 163 16.19 1.09 5.51
CA TRP A 163 16.40 0.89 6.95
C TRP A 163 17.62 0.01 7.25
N CYS A 164 17.72 -1.15 6.59
CA CYS A 164 18.86 -2.05 6.76
C CYS A 164 20.10 -1.61 5.98
N LYS A 165 19.99 -0.58 5.13
CA LYS A 165 21.06 -0.08 4.25
C LYS A 165 21.67 -1.16 3.34
N LYS A 166 20.84 -2.13 2.94
CA LYS A 166 21.19 -3.23 2.02
C LYS A 166 20.53 -2.99 0.67
N LYS A 167 21.23 -3.31 -0.41
CA LYS A 167 20.73 -3.23 -1.79
C LYS A 167 21.55 -4.15 -2.69
N GLY A 168 21.02 -4.49 -3.86
CA GLY A 168 21.71 -5.31 -4.85
C GLY A 168 20.72 -6.11 -5.69
N GLY A 169 21.21 -7.14 -6.37
CA GLY A 169 20.38 -8.06 -7.13
C GLY A 169 20.02 -9.32 -6.34
N LYS A 170 19.62 -10.36 -7.08
CA LYS A 170 19.22 -11.65 -6.51
C LYS A 170 20.31 -12.33 -5.69
N GLN A 171 21.59 -12.20 -6.06
CA GLN A 171 22.67 -12.85 -5.32
C GLN A 171 22.93 -12.17 -3.98
N GLU A 172 23.02 -10.84 -3.96
CA GLU A 172 23.20 -10.06 -2.74
C GLU A 172 22.03 -10.26 -1.76
N LEU A 173 20.80 -10.46 -2.27
CA LEU A 173 19.67 -10.78 -1.43
C LEU A 173 19.76 -12.19 -0.82
N LYS A 174 20.25 -13.18 -1.58
CA LYS A 174 20.49 -14.54 -1.05
C LYS A 174 21.53 -14.50 0.05
N ASP A 175 22.64 -13.81 -0.19
CA ASP A 175 23.74 -13.70 0.76
C ASP A 175 23.24 -13.03 2.05
N TRP A 176 22.47 -11.95 1.93
CA TRP A 176 21.88 -11.28 3.08
C TRP A 176 20.88 -12.15 3.87
N ILE A 177 20.01 -12.91 3.19
CA ILE A 177 19.11 -13.87 3.86
C ILE A 177 19.93 -14.94 4.61
N GLN A 178 21.03 -15.40 4.02
CA GLN A 178 21.90 -16.38 4.66
C GLN A 178 22.61 -15.80 5.88
N GLU A 179 23.14 -14.57 5.79
CA GLU A 179 23.71 -13.83 6.93
C GLU A 179 22.73 -13.81 8.11
N ILE A 180 21.48 -13.40 7.87
CA ILE A 180 20.44 -13.32 8.91
C ILE A 180 20.13 -14.69 9.54
N ASN A 181 20.16 -15.76 8.75
CA ASN A 181 19.88 -17.11 9.26
C ASN A 181 21.04 -17.69 10.08
N LEU A 182 22.27 -17.23 9.87
CA LEU A 182 23.45 -17.63 10.65
C LEU A 182 23.54 -16.89 12.00
N GLU A 183 22.89 -15.73 12.11
CA GLU A 183 22.85 -14.91 13.33
C GLU A 183 21.70 -15.28 14.29
N LYS A 184 20.82 -16.22 13.91
CA LYS A 184 19.72 -16.74 14.72
C LYS A 184 20.07 -18.06 15.41
#